data_AF-A0A916LJ43-F1
#
_entry.id   AF-A0A916LJ43-F1
#
_cell.length_a   1.000
_cell.length_b   1.000
_cell.length_c   1.000
_cell.angle_alpha   90.00
_cell.angle_beta   90.00
_cell.angle_gamma   90.00
#
_symmetry.space_group_name_H-M   'P 1'
#
loop_
_entity.id
_entity.type
_entity.pdbx_description
1 polymer ?
#
loop_
_entity_poly.entity_id
_entity_poly.type
_entity_poly.pdbx_seq_one_letter_code
_entity_poly.pdbx_strand_id
1 'polypeptide(L)'
;MLLTIEKFPEMNNLNIKFSYGTGFRAPTFNDLYWHGSGNRDLKPERSKSYDFGFVVIAGSNVKVLSELKFELSFFNIDIEDRIIWLPSQENQSVWRPINIDHVNSRGGGFSGELVLFN
;
A
#
# COMPACT_ATOMS: atom_id res chain seq x y z
N MET A 1 -12.95 -2.31 -2.17
CA MET A 1 -13.75 -3.47 -2.59
C MET A 1 -12.74 -4.53 -3.00
N LEU A 2 -12.56 -5.59 -2.21
CA LEU A 2 -11.57 -6.63 -2.51
C LEU A 2 -12.18 -7.56 -3.57
N LEU A 3 -11.69 -7.53 -4.80
CA LEU A 3 -12.08 -8.48 -5.85
C LEU A 3 -11.03 -9.59 -5.89
N THR A 4 -11.23 -10.64 -5.11
CA THR A 4 -10.46 -11.88 -5.29
C THR A 4 -10.98 -12.58 -6.54
N ILE A 5 -10.21 -12.56 -7.63
CA ILE A 5 -10.52 -13.35 -8.81
C ILE A 5 -10.21 -14.81 -8.48
N GLU A 6 -11.22 -15.67 -8.58
CA GLU A 6 -11.13 -17.10 -8.26
C GLU A 6 -10.16 -17.84 -9.20
N LYS A 7 -9.64 -18.95 -8.67
CA LYS A 7 -8.77 -19.93 -9.35
C LYS A 7 -9.26 -20.24 -10.76
N PHE A 8 -8.39 -20.07 -11.76
CA PHE A 8 -8.60 -20.63 -13.09
C PHE A 8 -8.35 -22.14 -13.05
N PRO A 9 -9.33 -22.99 -13.40
CA PRO A 9 -9.29 -24.44 -13.18
C PRO A 9 -8.23 -25.21 -13.99
N GLU A 10 -7.57 -24.59 -14.98
CA GLU A 10 -6.49 -25.22 -15.75
C GLU A 10 -5.08 -24.92 -15.21
N MET A 11 -4.94 -24.07 -14.18
CA MET A 11 -3.66 -23.80 -13.49
C MET A 11 -3.80 -24.04 -11.98
N ASN A 12 -3.83 -25.31 -11.56
CA ASN A 12 -3.98 -25.72 -10.15
C ASN A 12 -2.93 -25.14 -9.18
N ASN A 13 -1.85 -24.57 -9.72
CA ASN A 13 -0.65 -24.13 -9.01
C ASN A 13 -0.39 -22.62 -9.07
N LEU A 14 -1.24 -21.83 -9.77
CA LEU A 14 -1.09 -20.37 -9.87
C LEU A 14 -2.33 -19.67 -9.29
N ASN A 15 -2.11 -18.78 -8.33
CA ASN A 15 -3.13 -17.87 -7.83
C ASN A 15 -2.77 -16.44 -8.20
N ILE A 16 -3.73 -15.70 -8.76
CA ILE A 16 -3.58 -14.28 -9.08
C ILE A 16 -4.43 -13.48 -8.09
N LYS A 17 -3.86 -12.42 -7.53
CA LYS A 17 -4.51 -11.53 -6.57
C LYS A 17 -4.60 -10.14 -7.20
N PHE A 18 -5.76 -9.52 -7.09
CA PHE A 18 -5.96 -8.12 -7.43
C PHE A 18 -6.82 -7.45 -6.36
N SER A 19 -6.56 -6.18 -6.08
CA SER A 19 -7.28 -5.42 -5.07
C SER A 19 -7.37 -3.95 -5.50
N TYR A 20 -8.55 -3.36 -5.27
CA TYR A 20 -8.77 -1.93 -5.43
C TYR A 20 -9.50 -1.37 -4.21
N GLY A 21 -8.95 -0.30 -3.66
CA GLY A 21 -9.47 0.36 -2.46
C GLY A 21 -9.47 1.87 -2.61
N THR A 22 -10.38 2.51 -1.89
CA THR A 22 -10.31 3.94 -1.63
C THR A 22 -10.16 4.18 -0.14
N GLY A 23 -9.43 5.23 0.23
CA GLY A 23 -9.18 5.63 1.61
C GLY A 23 -9.50 7.08 1.86
N PHE A 24 -9.68 7.42 3.13
CA PHE A 24 -9.95 8.77 3.61
C PHE A 24 -9.26 8.98 4.94
N ARG A 25 -8.56 10.12 5.09
CA ARG A 25 -7.97 10.54 6.36
C ARG A 25 -8.39 11.97 6.68
N ALA A 26 -9.16 12.15 7.75
CA ALA A 26 -9.45 13.47 8.27
C ALA A 26 -8.17 14.14 8.83
N PRO A 27 -8.07 15.48 8.78
CA PRO A 27 -7.02 16.19 9.50
C PRO A 27 -7.07 15.84 10.99
N THR A 28 -5.91 15.66 11.61
CA THR A 28 -5.84 15.41 13.06
C THR A 28 -6.11 16.70 13.84
N PHE A 29 -6.41 16.59 15.15
CA PHE A 29 -6.51 17.77 16.01
C PHE A 29 -5.24 18.62 16.02
N ASN A 30 -4.06 17.99 15.96
CA ASN A 30 -2.80 18.72 15.88
C ASN A 30 -2.66 19.46 14.55
N ASP A 31 -3.03 18.84 13.43
CA ASP A 31 -3.00 19.50 12.12
C ASP A 31 -3.86 20.77 12.11
N LEU A 32 -5.03 20.73 12.75
CA LEU A 32 -5.98 21.85 12.78
C LEU A 32 -5.64 22.93 13.84
N TYR A 33 -5.11 22.54 14.99
CA TYR A 33 -5.10 23.39 16.20
C TYR A 33 -3.78 23.44 16.96
N TRP A 34 -2.67 22.92 16.42
CA TRP A 34 -1.37 23.08 17.08
C TRP A 34 -1.10 24.56 17.41
N HIS A 35 -0.62 24.80 18.62
CA HIS A 35 -0.47 26.16 19.14
C HIS A 35 0.45 27.01 18.24
N GLY A 36 -0.10 28.07 17.63
CA GLY A 36 0.62 29.00 16.74
C GLY A 36 0.82 28.52 15.29
N SER A 37 0.59 27.24 15.01
CA SER A 37 0.99 26.61 13.74
C SER A 37 -0.08 25.76 13.05
N GLY A 38 -1.17 25.40 13.73
CA GLY A 38 -2.26 24.63 13.12
C GLY A 38 -2.90 25.37 11.94
N ASN A 39 -3.59 24.62 11.09
CA ASN A 39 -4.26 25.12 9.91
C ASN A 39 -5.70 24.59 9.85
N ARG A 40 -6.69 25.45 10.06
CA ARG A 40 -8.12 25.06 10.06
C ARG A 40 -8.71 24.87 8.67
N ASP A 41 -8.00 25.31 7.63
CA ASP A 41 -8.44 25.24 6.24
C ASP A 41 -8.02 23.94 5.55
N LEU A 42 -7.45 22.99 6.31
CA LEU A 42 -7.03 21.70 5.78
C LEU A 42 -8.21 20.88 5.27
N LYS A 43 -8.03 20.35 4.07
CA LYS A 43 -8.90 19.34 3.50
C LYS A 43 -8.50 17.95 4.00
N PRO A 44 -9.46 17.01 4.11
CA PRO A 44 -9.13 15.61 4.32
C PRO A 44 -8.34 15.02 3.15
N GLU A 45 -7.43 14.09 3.46
CA GLU A 45 -6.73 13.32 2.43
C GLU A 45 -7.65 12.24 1.86
N ARG A 46 -7.47 11.94 0.57
CA ARG A 46 -8.15 10.82 -0.11
C ARG A 46 -7.11 9.95 -0.77
N SER A 47 -7.37 8.65 -0.82
CA SER A 47 -6.47 7.73 -1.53
C SER A 47 -7.19 6.74 -2.40
N LYS A 48 -6.50 6.28 -3.45
CA LYS A 48 -6.86 5.15 -4.31
C LYS A 48 -5.69 4.17 -4.29
N SER A 49 -5.95 2.94 -3.91
CA SER A 49 -4.94 1.88 -3.82
C SER A 49 -5.25 0.78 -4.82
N TYR A 50 -4.21 0.31 -5.49
CA TYR A 50 -4.22 -0.81 -6.41
C TYR A 50 -3.16 -1.81 -5.95
N ASP A 51 -3.55 -3.06 -5.74
CA ASP A 51 -2.63 -4.15 -5.42
C ASP A 51 -2.78 -5.26 -6.44
N PHE A 52 -1.65 -5.86 -6.80
CA PHE A 52 -1.59 -6.98 -7.73
C PHE A 52 -0.56 -7.98 -7.27
N GLY A 53 -0.84 -9.28 -7.40
CA GLY A 53 0.10 -10.31 -6.99
C GLY A 53 -0.12 -11.65 -7.65
N PHE A 54 0.93 -12.46 -7.61
CA PHE A 54 0.97 -13.82 -8.11
C PHE A 54 1.51 -14.74 -7.02
N VAL A 55 0.90 -15.90 -6.86
CA VAL A 55 1.40 -16.96 -5.99
C VAL A 55 1.48 -18.24 -6.80
N VAL A 56 2.68 -18.80 -6.89
CA VAL A 56 2.95 -20.08 -7.55
C VAL A 56 3.27 -21.10 -6.47
N ILE A 57 2.61 -22.26 -6.52
CA ILE A 57 2.90 -23.40 -5.64
C ILE A 57 3.30 -24.57 -6.54
N ALA A 58 4.56 -24.99 -6.47
CA ALA A 58 5.09 -26.11 -7.25
C ALA A 58 5.43 -27.28 -6.31
N GLY A 59 4.77 -28.42 -6.53
CA GLY A 59 5.19 -29.69 -5.92
C GLY A 59 6.54 -30.13 -6.48
N SER A 60 7.36 -30.75 -5.64
CA SER A 60 8.69 -31.26 -6.03
C SER A 60 8.74 -32.79 -5.94
N ASN A 61 9.34 -33.44 -6.94
CA ASN A 61 9.64 -34.88 -6.94
C ASN A 61 10.99 -35.21 -6.26
N VAL A 62 11.69 -34.20 -5.73
CA VAL A 62 12.95 -34.40 -5.00
C VAL A 62 12.63 -34.93 -3.61
N LYS A 63 13.20 -36.09 -3.24
CA LYS A 63 12.96 -36.77 -1.94
C LYS A 63 13.09 -35.91 -0.68
N VAL A 64 13.76 -34.77 -0.75
CA VAL A 64 14.04 -33.87 0.39
C VAL A 64 13.17 -32.60 0.37
N LEU A 65 12.57 -32.26 -0.77
CA LEU A 65 11.75 -31.05 -0.94
C LEU A 65 10.34 -31.44 -1.39
N SER A 66 9.34 -31.16 -0.57
CA SER A 66 7.94 -31.50 -0.86
C SER A 66 7.25 -30.41 -1.67
N GLU A 67 7.46 -29.14 -1.32
CA GLU A 67 6.77 -28.02 -1.92
C GLU A 67 7.67 -26.78 -2.00
N LEU A 68 7.55 -26.03 -3.11
CA LEU A 68 8.11 -24.70 -3.29
C LEU A 68 6.95 -23.72 -3.54
N LYS A 69 6.89 -22.67 -2.74
CA LYS A 69 5.95 -21.57 -2.93
C LYS A 69 6.71 -20.29 -3.24
N PHE A 70 6.27 -19.58 -4.27
CA PHE A 70 6.80 -18.29 -4.67
C PHE A 70 5.66 -17.27 -4.73
N GLU A 71 5.88 -16.09 -4.17
CA GLU A 71 4.91 -14.98 -4.21
C GLU A 71 5.59 -13.72 -4.71
N LEU A 72 4.90 -13.00 -5.60
CA LEU A 72 5.31 -11.72 -6.15
C LEU A 72 4.15 -10.75 -6.01
N SER A 73 4.43 -9.52 -5.58
CA SER A 73 3.42 -8.50 -5.29
C SER A 73 3.86 -7.13 -5.77
N PHE A 74 2.88 -6.32 -6.18
CA PHE A 74 3.04 -4.95 -6.64
C PHE A 74 1.90 -4.12 -6.07
N PHE A 75 2.20 -2.86 -5.71
CA PHE A 75 1.20 -1.92 -5.24
C PHE A 75 1.42 -0.53 -5.82
N ASN A 76 0.34 0.24 -5.91
CA ASN A 76 0.34 1.66 -6.22
C ASN A 76 -0.74 2.35 -5.38
N ILE A 77 -0.35 3.34 -4.61
CA ILE A 77 -1.21 4.17 -3.77
C ILE A 77 -1.09 5.60 -4.26
N ASP A 78 -2.22 6.13 -4.68
CA ASP A 78 -2.40 7.48 -5.17
C ASP A 78 -3.12 8.29 -4.08
N ILE A 79 -2.52 9.38 -3.61
CA ILE A 79 -3.01 10.18 -2.49
C ILE A 79 -3.21 11.62 -2.96
N GLU A 80 -4.43 12.11 -2.82
CA GLU A 80 -4.84 13.48 -3.10
C GLU A 80 -4.93 14.28 -1.79
N ASP A 81 -4.60 15.58 -1.85
CA ASP A 81 -4.66 16.51 -0.72
C ASP A 81 -3.83 16.03 0.50
N ARG A 82 -2.66 15.41 0.29
CA ARG A 82 -1.84 14.88 1.40
C ARG A 82 -1.44 16.01 2.35
N ILE A 83 -1.71 15.87 3.64
CA ILE A 83 -1.34 16.81 4.70
C ILE A 83 0.11 16.53 5.10
N ILE A 84 0.97 17.53 4.90
CA ILE A 84 2.36 17.49 5.31
C ILE A 84 2.73 18.76 6.07
N TRP A 85 3.53 18.60 7.10
CA TRP A 85 4.13 19.70 7.82
C TRP A 85 5.38 20.17 7.09
N LEU A 86 5.41 21.45 6.71
CA LEU A 86 6.55 22.09 6.06
C LEU A 86 6.87 23.42 6.75
N PRO A 87 8.12 23.91 6.68
CA PRO A 87 8.44 25.27 7.09
C PRO A 87 7.54 26.28 6.38
N SER A 88 6.98 27.22 7.13
CA SER A 88 6.14 28.28 6.58
C SER A 88 6.95 29.15 5.62
N GLN A 89 6.33 29.55 4.51
CA GLN A 89 6.95 30.44 3.52
C GLN A 89 7.24 31.82 4.12
N GLU A 90 6.42 32.28 5.05
CA GLU A 90 6.57 33.59 5.72
C GLU A 90 7.65 33.58 6.80
N ASN A 91 7.83 32.45 7.49
CA ASN A 91 8.80 32.29 8.56
C ASN A 91 9.26 30.82 8.63
N GLN A 92 10.46 30.56 8.14
CA GLN A 92 11.02 29.21 8.07
C GLN A 92 11.29 28.57 9.44
N SER A 93 11.24 29.34 10.53
CA SER A 93 11.32 28.82 11.90
C SER A 93 10.00 28.24 12.41
N VAL A 94 8.89 28.48 11.70
CA VAL A 94 7.55 28.02 12.07
C VAL A 94 7.10 26.96 11.08
N TRP A 95 6.84 25.75 11.56
CA TRP A 95 6.26 24.69 10.74
C TRP A 95 4.75 24.84 10.69
N ARG A 96 4.14 24.57 9.54
CA ARG A 96 2.69 24.55 9.36
C ARG A 96 2.25 23.38 8.48
N PRO A 97 1.09 22.76 8.77
CA PRO A 97 0.54 21.73 7.92
C PRO A 97 -0.17 22.36 6.71
N ILE A 98 0.05 21.78 5.54
CA ILE A 98 -0.62 22.14 4.28
C ILE A 98 -1.05 20.88 3.52
N ASN A 99 -2.11 20.99 2.72
CA ASN A 99 -2.41 19.98 1.71
C ASN A 99 -1.48 20.18 0.50
N ILE A 100 -0.71 19.17 0.14
CA ILE A 100 -0.05 19.08 -1.16
C ILE A 100 -0.95 18.31 -2.12
N ASP A 101 -0.92 18.71 -3.39
CA ASP A 101 -1.87 18.27 -4.41
C ASP A 101 -1.92 16.75 -4.54
N HIS A 102 -0.76 16.13 -4.82
CA HIS A 102 -0.73 14.74 -5.20
C HIS A 102 0.55 14.03 -4.74
N VAL A 103 0.41 12.85 -4.15
CA VAL A 103 1.50 11.96 -3.78
C VAL A 103 1.22 10.57 -4.27
N ASN A 104 2.20 9.98 -4.95
CA ASN A 104 2.12 8.63 -5.43
C ASN A 104 3.18 7.76 -4.74
N SER A 105 2.76 6.60 -4.21
CA SER A 105 3.62 5.61 -3.57
C SER A 105 3.47 4.27 -4.30
N ARG A 106 4.56 3.75 -4.85
CA ARG A 106 4.58 2.47 -5.59
C ARG A 106 5.67 1.57 -5.06
N GLY A 107 5.45 0.28 -5.18
CA GLY A 107 6.47 -0.69 -4.83
C GLY A 107 6.08 -2.10 -5.23
N GLY A 108 6.96 -3.03 -4.90
CA GLY A 108 6.71 -4.45 -5.05
C GLY A 108 7.64 -5.24 -4.14
N GLY A 109 7.28 -6.50 -3.94
CA GLY A 109 8.02 -7.42 -3.08
C GLY A 109 7.85 -8.85 -3.56
N PHE A 110 8.83 -9.69 -3.25
CA PHE A 110 8.77 -11.11 -3.53
C PHE A 110 9.10 -11.91 -2.28
N SER A 111 8.60 -13.14 -2.21
CA SER A 111 8.96 -14.09 -1.17
C SER A 111 9.01 -15.50 -1.72
N GLY A 112 9.81 -16.35 -1.09
CA GLY A 112 9.95 -17.76 -1.43
C GLY A 112 9.96 -18.61 -0.17
N GLU A 113 9.25 -19.73 -0.21
CA GLU A 113 9.13 -20.67 0.89
C GLU A 113 9.41 -22.09 0.37
N LEU A 114 10.25 -22.82 1.09
CA LEU A 114 10.65 -24.19 0.78
C LEU A 114 10.19 -25.09 1.93
N VAL A 115 9.38 -26.09 1.62
CA VAL A 115 8.93 -27.09 2.60
C VAL A 115 9.76 -28.36 2.42
N LEU A 116 10.53 -28.70 3.46
CA LEU A 116 11.32 -29.93 3.50
C LEU A 116 10.50 -31.05 4.17
N PHE A 117 10.78 -32.31 3.84
CA PHE A 117 10.17 -33.44 4.55
C PHE A 117 10.70 -33.51 5.99
N ASN A 118 9.87 -34.06 6.89
CA ASN A 118 10.24 -34.42 8.26
C ASN A 118 10.85 -35.82 8.31
#